data_AF-A0AAD8Z2U5-F1
#
_entry.id   AF-A0AAD8Z2U5-F1
#
_cell.length_a   1.000
_cell.length_b   1.000
_cell.length_c   1.000
_cell.angle_alpha   90.00
_cell.angle_beta   90.00
_cell.angle_gamma   90.00
#
_symmetry.space_group_name_H-M   'P 1'
#
loop_
_entity.id
_entity.type
_entity.pdbx_description
1 polymer ?
#
loop_
_entity_poly.entity_id
_entity_poly.type
_entity_poly.pdbx_seq_one_letter_code
_entity_poly.pdbx_strand_id
1 'polypeptide(L)'
;MPKINPCFKKTFVVFNVLFAVFGLVILAVAGLVHLFLEEFDEKWSVVLSLYVTGGVTFIIATLGAYGAHTENKGLLIAFFTLMCTGTVILFRVAVPVAILRSEMILTMKTEMNHLVPLDRTRPNVQYMLVMFQKTFQCCGFFNGYQDWGEEVPDSCDCVSTYVHPDECQQMTSVSAYKRIFQLSNKSRMVYKEPCGPVLMQYLNKIYSSILGVLFGLAALALLGTVMSLAMIIRVSATGHSPLPTFGVSYIPPKYSVLEKNIK
;
A
#
# COMPACT_ATOMS: atom_id res chain seq x y z
N MET A 1 -38.48 -2.91 20.95
CA MET A 1 -37.03 -2.62 21.02
C MET A 1 -36.35 -3.23 19.81
N PRO A 2 -35.77 -2.46 18.88
CA PRO A 2 -35.04 -3.06 17.76
C PRO A 2 -33.75 -3.69 18.31
N LYS A 3 -33.77 -5.01 18.52
CA LYS A 3 -32.59 -5.79 18.88
C LYS A 3 -31.55 -5.63 17.77
N ILE A 4 -30.29 -5.44 18.12
CA ILE A 4 -29.18 -5.48 17.16
C ILE A 4 -29.25 -6.84 16.45
N ASN A 5 -29.30 -6.85 15.12
CA ASN A 5 -29.27 -8.10 14.37
C ASN A 5 -27.99 -8.84 14.73
N PRO A 6 -28.06 -10.01 15.38
CA PRO A 6 -26.88 -10.70 15.91
C PRO A 6 -25.90 -11.07 14.79
N CYS A 7 -26.42 -11.32 13.59
CA CYS A 7 -25.63 -11.53 12.38
C CYS A 7 -24.73 -10.33 12.06
N PHE A 8 -25.26 -9.10 12.08
CA PHE A 8 -24.49 -7.90 11.76
C PHE A 8 -23.36 -7.64 12.76
N LYS A 9 -23.65 -7.75 14.07
CA LYS A 9 -22.63 -7.63 15.13
C LYS A 9 -21.51 -8.64 14.93
N LYS A 10 -21.87 -9.91 14.65
CA LYS A 10 -20.89 -10.98 14.41
C LYS A 10 -20.04 -10.70 13.17
N THR A 11 -20.64 -10.24 12.07
CA THR A 11 -19.90 -9.88 10.85
C THR A 11 -18.90 -8.75 11.11
N PHE A 12 -19.29 -7.70 11.82
CA PHE A 12 -18.37 -6.60 12.14
C PHE A 12 -17.21 -7.05 13.04
N VAL A 13 -17.47 -7.89 14.03
CA VAL A 13 -16.42 -8.44 14.89
C VAL A 13 -15.49 -9.34 14.08
N VAL A 14 -16.01 -10.25 13.27
CA VAL A 14 -15.20 -11.14 12.43
C VAL A 14 -14.34 -10.34 11.45
N PHE A 15 -14.91 -9.32 10.81
CA PHE A 15 -14.17 -8.41 9.93
C PHE A 15 -12.97 -7.79 10.65
N ASN A 16 -13.18 -7.20 11.83
CA ASN A 16 -12.09 -6.61 12.60
C ASN A 16 -11.08 -7.65 13.10
N VAL A 17 -11.51 -8.83 13.52
CA VAL A 17 -10.58 -9.91 13.93
C VAL A 17 -9.68 -10.33 12.76
N LEU A 18 -10.19 -10.41 11.53
CA LEU A 18 -9.36 -10.69 10.36
C LEU A 18 -8.27 -9.62 10.18
N PHE A 19 -8.60 -8.33 10.30
CA PHE A 19 -7.60 -7.25 10.25
C PHE A 19 -6.59 -7.32 11.39
N ALA A 20 -7.01 -7.70 12.59
CA ALA A 20 -6.10 -7.91 13.72
C ALA A 20 -5.10 -9.04 13.41
N VAL A 21 -5.56 -10.15 12.84
CA VAL A 21 -4.69 -11.25 12.39
C VAL A 21 -3.72 -10.77 11.31
N PHE A 22 -4.19 -10.02 10.31
CA PHE A 22 -3.31 -9.42 9.30
C PHE A 22 -2.25 -8.50 9.93
N GLY A 23 -2.62 -7.66 10.90
CA GLY A 23 -1.68 -6.82 11.64
C GLY A 23 -0.61 -7.63 12.37
N LEU A 24 -1.00 -8.74 13.03
CA LEU A 24 -0.06 -9.65 13.69
C LEU A 24 0.88 -10.34 12.70
N VAL A 25 0.38 -10.77 11.55
CA VAL A 25 1.21 -11.36 10.48
C VAL A 25 2.24 -10.34 10.00
N ILE A 26 1.85 -9.09 9.78
CA ILE A 26 2.78 -8.02 9.37
C ILE A 26 3.85 -7.80 10.45
N LEU A 27 3.47 -7.76 11.73
CA LEU A 27 4.42 -7.64 12.83
C LEU A 27 5.39 -8.82 12.93
N ALA A 28 4.89 -10.05 12.72
CA ALA A 28 5.74 -11.24 12.69
C ALA A 28 6.74 -11.19 11.52
N VAL A 29 6.30 -10.78 10.34
CA VAL A 29 7.18 -10.55 9.18
C VAL A 29 8.19 -9.45 9.47
N ALA A 30 7.80 -8.35 10.11
CA ALA A 30 8.71 -7.28 10.49
C ALA A 30 9.82 -7.79 11.43
N GLY A 31 9.45 -8.62 12.42
CA GLY A 31 10.40 -9.27 13.32
C GLY A 31 11.35 -10.23 12.61
N LEU A 32 10.83 -11.06 11.69
CA LEU A 32 11.69 -11.94 10.88
C LEU A 32 12.67 -11.14 10.03
N VAL A 33 12.17 -10.14 9.29
CA VAL A 33 13.02 -9.30 8.42
C VAL A 33 14.08 -8.55 9.23
N HIS A 34 13.73 -8.07 10.42
CA HIS A 34 14.67 -7.41 11.32
C HIS A 34 15.84 -8.34 11.71
N LEU A 35 15.56 -9.59 12.10
CA LEU A 35 16.58 -10.57 12.48
C LEU A 35 17.49 -10.96 11.30
N PHE A 36 16.94 -11.06 10.09
CA PHE A 36 17.73 -11.40 8.90
C PHE A 36 18.57 -10.24 8.35
N LEU A 37 18.24 -8.99 8.71
CA LEU A 37 18.88 -7.78 8.17
C LEU A 37 19.81 -7.08 9.19
N GLU A 38 20.16 -7.72 10.32
CA GLU A 38 21.06 -7.17 11.34
C GLU A 38 22.41 -6.66 10.77
N GLU A 39 22.81 -7.08 9.57
CA GLU A 39 24.05 -6.65 8.89
C GLU A 39 23.93 -5.40 7.98
N PHE A 40 22.73 -4.82 7.77
CA PHE A 40 22.53 -3.71 6.81
C PHE A 40 21.81 -2.49 7.40
N ASP A 41 22.57 -1.53 7.92
CA ASP A 41 22.08 -0.27 8.50
C ASP A 41 21.21 0.60 7.57
N GLU A 42 21.30 0.43 6.25
CA GLU A 42 20.54 1.27 5.31
C GLU A 42 19.06 0.87 5.18
N LYS A 43 18.62 -0.26 5.75
CA LYS A 43 17.25 -0.80 5.59
C LYS A 43 16.35 -0.64 6.82
N TRP A 44 16.83 0.02 7.87
CA TRP A 44 16.07 0.30 9.10
C TRP A 44 14.73 0.99 8.85
N SER A 45 14.66 1.90 7.86
CA SER A 45 13.44 2.63 7.52
C SER A 45 12.29 1.70 7.07
N VAL A 46 12.60 0.67 6.29
CA VAL A 46 11.60 -0.28 5.77
C VAL A 46 11.06 -1.15 6.89
N VAL A 47 11.94 -1.65 7.76
CA VAL A 47 11.57 -2.48 8.92
C VAL A 47 10.70 -1.68 9.89
N LEU A 48 11.08 -0.42 10.17
CA LEU A 48 10.29 0.47 11.01
C LEU A 48 8.89 0.71 10.44
N SER A 49 8.79 0.94 9.12
CA SER A 49 7.50 1.10 8.45
C SER A 49 6.60 -0.13 8.65
N LEU A 50 7.14 -1.35 8.53
CA LEU A 50 6.36 -2.58 8.74
C LEU A 50 5.85 -2.70 10.19
N TYR A 51 6.69 -2.39 11.18
CA TYR A 51 6.27 -2.37 12.58
C TYR A 51 5.13 -1.37 12.83
N VAL A 52 5.26 -0.14 12.32
CA VAL A 52 4.25 0.90 12.47
C VAL A 52 2.95 0.49 11.79
N THR A 53 3.01 0.05 10.53
CA THR A 53 1.81 -0.38 9.79
C THR A 53 1.11 -1.56 10.46
N GLY A 54 1.86 -2.59 10.87
CA GLY A 54 1.31 -3.76 11.54
C GLY A 54 0.70 -3.43 12.90
N GLY A 55 1.40 -2.63 13.71
CA GLY A 55 0.95 -2.20 15.03
C GLY A 55 -0.31 -1.34 14.98
N VAL A 56 -0.33 -0.32 14.12
CA VAL A 56 -1.50 0.55 13.93
C VAL A 56 -2.71 -0.28 13.46
N THR A 57 -2.52 -1.17 12.48
CA THR A 57 -3.60 -2.06 12.00
C THR A 57 -4.15 -2.94 13.12
N PHE A 58 -3.28 -3.57 13.91
CA PHE A 58 -3.68 -4.41 15.03
C PHE A 58 -4.46 -3.64 16.11
N ILE A 59 -3.97 -2.45 16.50
CA ILE A 59 -4.61 -1.60 17.52
C ILE A 59 -5.99 -1.13 17.04
N ILE A 60 -6.10 -0.61 15.82
CA ILE A 60 -7.37 -0.14 15.28
C ILE A 60 -8.38 -1.30 15.19
N ALA A 61 -7.94 -2.45 14.69
CA ALA A 61 -8.79 -3.63 14.54
C ALA A 61 -9.28 -4.19 15.88
N THR A 62 -8.39 -4.33 16.87
CA THR A 62 -8.77 -4.79 18.22
C THR A 62 -9.70 -3.81 18.90
N LEU A 63 -9.51 -2.51 18.74
CA LEU A 63 -10.40 -1.47 19.23
C LEU A 63 -11.80 -1.59 18.60
N GLY A 64 -11.90 -1.83 17.29
CA GLY A 64 -13.16 -2.08 16.59
C GLY A 64 -13.88 -3.33 17.11
N ALA A 65 -13.17 -4.47 17.19
CA ALA A 65 -13.74 -5.73 17.69
C ALA A 65 -14.19 -5.62 19.15
N TYR A 66 -13.35 -5.05 20.02
CA TYR A 66 -13.64 -4.89 21.44
C TYR A 66 -14.78 -3.89 21.69
N GLY A 67 -14.80 -2.78 20.95
CA GLY A 67 -15.90 -1.82 20.99
C GLY A 67 -17.23 -2.48 20.66
N ALA A 68 -17.29 -3.25 19.57
CA ALA A 68 -18.50 -3.97 19.21
C ALA A 68 -18.90 -5.05 20.22
N HIS A 69 -17.94 -5.80 20.76
CA HIS A 69 -18.23 -6.83 21.77
C HIS A 69 -18.86 -6.22 23.03
N THR A 70 -18.25 -5.15 23.56
CA THR A 70 -18.67 -4.45 24.77
C THR A 70 -19.83 -3.48 24.58
N GLU A 71 -20.25 -3.23 23.34
CA GLU A 71 -21.24 -2.22 22.98
C GLU A 71 -20.90 -0.82 23.53
N ASN A 72 -19.60 -0.54 23.69
CA ASN A 72 -19.12 0.72 24.23
C ASN A 72 -19.05 1.80 23.14
N LYS A 73 -20.01 2.72 23.15
CA LYS A 73 -20.11 3.84 22.19
C LYS A 73 -18.81 4.62 22.03
N GLY A 74 -18.08 4.89 23.10
CA GLY A 74 -16.83 5.65 23.05
C GLY A 74 -15.76 4.97 22.20
N LEU A 75 -15.60 3.66 22.36
CA LEU A 75 -14.66 2.88 21.56
C LEU A 75 -15.08 2.80 20.09
N LEU A 76 -16.37 2.64 19.79
CA LEU A 76 -16.83 2.67 18.40
C LEU A 76 -16.63 4.03 17.74
N ILE A 77 -16.88 5.12 18.48
CA ILE A 77 -16.63 6.49 17.98
C ILE A 77 -15.15 6.69 17.70
N ALA A 78 -14.26 6.24 18.59
CA ALA A 78 -12.81 6.29 18.35
C ALA A 78 -12.39 5.47 17.12
N PHE A 79 -12.94 4.27 16.93
CA PHE A 79 -12.72 3.49 15.70
C PHE A 79 -13.20 4.25 14.47
N PHE A 80 -14.41 4.80 14.52
CA PHE A 80 -15.01 5.56 13.42
C PHE A 80 -14.17 6.77 13.03
N THR A 81 -13.69 7.56 14.00
CA THR A 81 -12.86 8.74 13.71
C THR A 81 -11.53 8.36 13.08
N LEU A 82 -10.89 7.28 13.55
CA LEU A 82 -9.65 6.76 12.96
C LEU A 82 -9.87 6.28 11.52
N MET A 83 -10.96 5.54 11.26
CA MET A 83 -11.28 5.03 9.91
C MET A 83 -11.64 6.16 8.94
N CYS A 84 -12.42 7.15 9.39
CA CYS A 84 -12.69 8.37 8.61
C CYS A 84 -11.40 9.11 8.24
N THR A 85 -10.54 9.34 9.23
CA THR A 85 -9.26 10.04 9.04
C THR A 85 -8.37 9.27 8.06
N GLY A 86 -8.23 7.95 8.25
CA GLY A 86 -7.48 7.08 7.34
C GLY A 86 -8.02 7.10 5.92
N THR A 87 -9.34 7.09 5.76
CA THR A 87 -9.99 7.19 4.45
C THR A 87 -9.63 8.50 3.73
N VAL A 88 -9.70 9.63 4.42
CA VAL A 88 -9.34 10.94 3.85
C VAL A 88 -7.86 10.96 3.45
N ILE A 89 -6.96 10.46 4.31
CA ILE A 89 -5.52 10.37 4.00
C ILE A 89 -5.29 9.50 2.77
N LEU A 90 -5.93 8.33 2.69
CA LEU A 90 -5.79 7.42 1.54
C LEU A 90 -6.22 8.09 0.24
N PHE A 91 -7.35 8.81 0.22
CA PHE A 91 -7.76 9.56 -0.97
C PHE A 91 -6.82 10.71 -1.33
N ARG A 92 -6.27 11.41 -0.33
CA ARG A 92 -5.27 12.46 -0.56
C ARG A 92 -4.00 11.96 -1.23
N VAL A 93 -3.65 10.68 -1.05
CA VAL A 93 -2.50 10.06 -1.71
C VAL A 93 -2.91 9.37 -3.03
N ALA A 94 -4.01 8.62 -3.03
CA ALA A 94 -4.45 7.82 -4.18
C ALA A 94 -4.82 8.68 -5.38
N VAL A 95 -5.52 9.80 -5.16
CA VAL A 95 -6.02 10.64 -6.26
C VAL A 95 -4.87 11.32 -7.04
N PRO A 96 -3.90 12.00 -6.39
CA PRO A 96 -2.75 12.54 -7.12
C PRO A 96 -1.94 11.47 -7.85
N VAL A 97 -1.71 10.30 -7.22
CA VAL A 97 -0.98 9.19 -7.87
C VAL A 97 -1.73 8.70 -9.11
N ALA A 98 -3.06 8.67 -9.08
CA ALA A 98 -3.88 8.29 -10.22
C ALA A 98 -3.82 9.31 -11.37
N ILE A 99 -3.90 10.60 -11.05
CA ILE A 99 -3.92 11.68 -12.05
C ILE A 99 -2.53 11.89 -12.65
N LEU A 100 -1.50 11.93 -11.82
CA LEU A 100 -0.12 12.26 -12.20
C LEU A 100 0.68 11.05 -12.72
N ARG A 101 0.05 9.87 -12.85
CA ARG A 101 0.73 8.64 -13.27
C ARG A 101 1.50 8.83 -14.58
N SER A 102 0.86 9.39 -15.60
CA SER A 102 1.48 9.59 -16.92
C SER A 102 2.64 10.57 -16.87
N GLU A 103 2.49 11.65 -16.10
CA GLU A 103 3.53 12.65 -15.91
C GLU A 103 4.73 12.06 -15.18
N MET A 104 4.52 11.30 -14.09
CA MET A 104 5.60 10.64 -13.36
C MET A 104 6.41 9.69 -14.24
N ILE A 105 5.74 8.91 -15.10
CA ILE A 105 6.41 8.01 -16.05
C ILE A 105 7.21 8.80 -17.08
N LEU A 106 6.64 9.90 -17.60
CA LEU A 106 7.33 10.75 -18.57
C LEU A 106 8.55 11.42 -17.93
N THR A 107 8.43 11.95 -16.72
CA THR A 107 9.53 12.53 -15.95
C THR A 107 10.64 11.52 -15.75
N MET A 108 10.32 10.29 -15.32
CA MET A 108 11.32 9.22 -15.20
C MET A 108 12.03 8.94 -16.52
N LYS A 109 11.31 8.97 -17.65
CA LYS A 109 11.91 8.80 -18.98
C LYS A 109 12.87 9.93 -19.32
N THR A 110 12.51 11.17 -18.99
CA THR A 110 13.38 12.34 -19.18
C THR A 110 14.63 12.26 -18.31
N GLU A 111 14.48 11.91 -17.02
CA GLU A 111 15.61 11.70 -16.11
C GLU A 111 16.57 10.63 -16.63
N MET A 112 16.04 9.52 -17.15
CA MET A 112 16.88 8.49 -17.77
C MET A 112 17.66 9.01 -18.98
N ASN A 113 17.08 9.91 -19.78
CA ASN A 113 17.81 10.52 -20.90
C ASN A 113 18.95 11.41 -20.43
N HIS A 114 18.79 12.10 -19.28
CA HIS A 114 19.84 12.92 -18.69
C HIS A 114 21.01 12.11 -18.09
N LEU A 115 20.83 10.80 -17.89
CA LEU A 115 21.87 9.89 -17.41
C LEU A 115 22.75 9.32 -18.54
N VAL A 116 22.49 9.67 -19.80
CA VAL A 116 23.32 9.28 -20.93
C VAL A 116 24.31 10.42 -21.24
N PRO A 117 25.62 10.14 -21.42
CA PRO A 117 26.24 8.81 -21.49
C PRO A 117 26.49 8.20 -20.09
N LEU A 118 26.31 6.88 -20.00
CA LEU A 118 26.26 6.12 -18.75
C LEU A 118 27.62 6.01 -18.06
N ASP A 119 28.71 6.02 -18.83
CA ASP A 119 30.10 6.01 -18.35
C ASP A 119 30.43 7.20 -17.44
N ARG A 120 29.76 8.34 -17.62
CA ARG A 120 29.98 9.57 -16.84
C ARG A 120 29.00 9.76 -15.69
N THR A 121 28.08 8.84 -15.52
CA THR A 121 27.04 8.91 -14.50
C THR A 121 27.54 8.44 -13.13
N ARG A 122 26.83 8.81 -12.06
CA ARG A 122 27.18 8.46 -10.69
C ARG A 122 27.35 6.93 -10.51
N PRO A 123 28.34 6.45 -9.73
CA PRO A 123 28.64 5.02 -9.57
C PRO A 123 27.46 4.19 -9.05
N ASN A 124 26.61 4.76 -8.19
CA ASN A 124 25.43 4.07 -7.67
C ASN A 124 24.39 3.76 -8.76
N VAL A 125 24.21 4.68 -9.72
CA VAL A 125 23.29 4.49 -10.85
C VAL A 125 23.85 3.45 -11.81
N GLN A 126 25.16 3.50 -12.10
CA GLN A 126 25.83 2.49 -12.91
C GLN A 126 25.69 1.10 -12.30
N TYR A 127 25.93 0.97 -10.99
CA TYR A 127 25.79 -0.29 -10.25
C TYR A 127 24.36 -0.86 -10.35
N MET A 128 23.34 -0.03 -10.10
CA MET A 128 21.95 -0.46 -10.22
C MET A 128 21.60 -0.89 -11.65
N LEU A 129 22.06 -0.14 -12.66
CA LEU A 129 21.80 -0.46 -14.05
C LEU A 129 22.52 -1.75 -14.48
N VAL A 130 23.75 -2.00 -14.03
CA VAL A 130 24.50 -3.24 -14.30
C VAL A 130 23.75 -4.46 -13.73
N MET A 131 23.23 -4.36 -12.51
CA MET A 131 22.41 -5.41 -11.91
C MET A 131 21.09 -5.62 -12.65
N PHE A 132 20.45 -4.53 -13.08
CA PHE A 132 19.22 -4.58 -13.86
C PHE A 132 19.44 -5.26 -15.22
N GLN A 133 20.47 -4.84 -15.96
CA GLN A 133 20.87 -5.41 -17.26
C GLN A 133 21.10 -6.92 -17.18
N LYS A 134 21.80 -7.39 -16.14
CA LYS A 134 22.05 -8.82 -15.92
C LYS A 134 20.77 -9.60 -15.63
N THR A 135 19.82 -8.98 -14.94
CA THR A 135 18.55 -9.61 -14.55
C THR A 135 17.55 -9.66 -15.69
N PHE A 136 17.48 -8.60 -16.50
CA PHE A 136 16.48 -8.42 -17.55
C PHE A 136 17.02 -8.58 -18.97
N GLN A 137 18.29 -8.99 -19.11
CA GLN A 137 18.88 -9.35 -20.40
C GLN A 137 18.74 -8.23 -21.46
N CYS A 138 19.02 -7.00 -21.03
CA CYS A 138 18.97 -5.79 -21.84
C CYS A 138 20.29 -5.03 -21.68
N CYS A 139 20.56 -4.04 -22.52
CA CYS A 139 21.80 -3.26 -22.44
C CYS A 139 21.56 -1.76 -22.69
N GLY A 140 22.08 -0.88 -21.83
CA GLY A 140 21.90 0.58 -21.93
C GLY A 140 20.45 1.02 -21.73
N PHE A 141 20.14 2.30 -21.95
CA PHE A 141 18.78 2.82 -21.74
C PHE A 141 17.98 2.95 -23.03
N PHE A 142 18.49 3.63 -24.05
CA PHE A 142 17.74 3.95 -25.26
C PHE A 142 18.46 3.48 -26.53
N ASN A 143 19.79 3.66 -26.62
CA ASN A 143 20.58 3.30 -27.81
C ASN A 143 21.37 2.00 -27.62
N GLY A 144 20.95 1.13 -26.70
CA GLY A 144 21.63 -0.13 -26.45
C GLY A 144 23.01 0.07 -25.80
N TYR A 145 23.97 -0.75 -26.19
CA TYR A 145 25.36 -0.67 -25.68
C TYR A 145 26.03 0.68 -25.95
N GLN A 146 25.56 1.45 -26.92
CA GLN A 146 26.16 2.73 -27.31
C GLN A 146 26.00 3.80 -26.22
N ASP A 147 25.01 3.65 -25.34
CA ASP A 147 24.80 4.57 -24.21
C ASP A 147 25.96 4.53 -23.19
N TRP A 148 26.77 3.45 -23.19
CA TRP A 148 27.95 3.29 -22.33
C TRP A 148 29.23 3.93 -22.90
N GLY A 149 29.17 4.52 -24.09
CA GLY A 149 30.35 5.12 -24.72
C GLY A 149 31.42 4.06 -25.05
N GLU A 150 32.63 4.25 -24.52
CA GLU A 150 33.79 3.39 -24.84
C GLU A 150 33.87 2.13 -23.96
N GLU A 151 33.33 2.19 -22.74
CA GLU A 151 33.44 1.11 -21.74
C GLU A 151 32.08 0.46 -21.48
N VAL A 152 31.73 -0.52 -22.33
CA VAL A 152 30.54 -1.34 -22.13
C VAL A 152 30.79 -2.38 -21.02
N PRO A 153 29.94 -2.49 -20.00
CA PRO A 153 30.11 -3.45 -18.91
C PRO A 153 29.70 -4.87 -19.30
N ASP A 154 30.26 -5.86 -18.60
CA ASP A 154 30.00 -7.30 -18.80
C ASP A 154 28.55 -7.72 -18.52
N SER A 155 27.77 -6.89 -17.84
CA SER A 155 26.33 -7.09 -17.70
C SER A 155 25.56 -6.99 -19.02
N CYS A 156 26.15 -6.40 -20.06
CA CYS A 156 25.57 -6.38 -21.40
C CYS A 156 25.84 -7.66 -22.20
N ASP A 157 26.70 -8.56 -21.71
CA ASP A 157 27.12 -9.74 -22.46
C ASP A 157 25.94 -10.68 -22.72
N CYS A 158 25.75 -11.00 -23.99
CA CYS A 158 24.67 -11.86 -24.46
C CYS A 158 25.25 -13.17 -24.96
N VAL A 159 24.81 -14.28 -24.34
CA VAL A 159 25.17 -15.62 -24.80
C VAL A 159 24.14 -16.02 -25.86
N SER A 160 24.51 -15.86 -27.13
CA SER A 160 23.68 -16.34 -28.23
C SER A 160 23.58 -17.86 -28.15
N THR A 161 22.38 -18.36 -27.88
CA THR A 161 22.06 -19.79 -27.93
C THR A 161 21.22 -20.05 -29.18
N TYR A 162 21.22 -21.30 -29.67
CA TYR A 162 20.38 -21.70 -30.80
C TYR A 162 18.88 -21.44 -30.59
N VAL A 163 18.46 -21.21 -29.34
CA VAL A 163 17.07 -20.97 -28.95
C VAL A 163 16.68 -19.50 -29.12
N HIS A 164 17.63 -18.56 -28.99
CA HIS A 164 17.40 -17.11 -29.04
C HIS A 164 18.46 -16.37 -29.88
N PRO A 165 18.54 -16.65 -31.20
CA PRO A 165 19.56 -16.04 -32.07
C PRO A 165 19.37 -14.53 -32.27
N ASP A 166 18.13 -14.03 -32.16
CA ASP A 166 17.77 -12.65 -32.52
C ASP A 166 17.92 -11.63 -31.37
N GLU A 167 18.23 -12.10 -30.16
CA GLU A 167 18.33 -11.26 -28.95
C GLU A 167 19.70 -10.61 -28.77
N CYS A 168 20.73 -11.18 -29.40
CA CYS A 168 22.09 -10.67 -29.32
C CYS A 168 22.46 -9.90 -30.60
N GLN A 169 23.26 -8.86 -30.45
CA GLN A 169 23.90 -8.14 -31.55
C GLN A 169 25.41 -8.06 -31.33
N GLN A 170 26.15 -7.99 -32.43
CA GLN A 170 27.60 -7.88 -32.40
C GLN A 170 28.00 -6.42 -32.18
N MET A 171 28.93 -6.17 -31.26
CA MET A 171 29.40 -4.82 -30.98
C MET A 171 30.32 -4.33 -32.11
N THR A 172 29.95 -3.24 -32.79
CA THR A 172 30.71 -2.72 -33.95
C THR A 172 31.79 -1.69 -33.57
N SER A 173 31.67 -1.07 -32.40
CA SER A 173 32.56 -0.01 -31.90
C SER A 173 33.70 -0.57 -31.05
N VAL A 174 34.65 -1.25 -31.69
CA VAL A 174 36.00 -1.31 -31.12
C VAL A 174 36.70 -0.07 -31.62
N SER A 175 37.07 0.85 -30.73
CA SER A 175 37.92 1.99 -31.06
C SER A 175 39.10 1.49 -31.91
N ALA A 176 39.44 2.19 -32.99
CA ALA A 176 40.47 1.74 -33.93
C ALA A 176 41.79 1.39 -33.22
N TYR A 177 42.09 2.10 -32.12
CA TYR A 177 43.19 1.83 -31.22
C TYR A 177 43.16 0.43 -30.55
N LYS A 178 42.00 -0.02 -30.06
CA LYS A 178 41.85 -1.33 -29.37
C LYS A 178 41.87 -2.51 -30.35
N ARG A 179 41.54 -2.29 -31.64
CA ARG A 179 41.73 -3.28 -32.72
C ARG A 179 43.20 -3.57 -33.01
N ILE A 180 44.10 -2.61 -32.78
CA ILE A 180 45.53 -2.72 -33.14
C ILE A 180 46.32 -3.46 -32.06
N PHE A 181 45.92 -3.35 -30.78
CA PHE A 181 46.74 -3.82 -29.64
C PHE A 181 46.24 -5.09 -28.93
N GLN A 182 44.99 -5.54 -29.14
CA GLN A 182 44.47 -6.75 -28.48
C GLN A 182 44.31 -7.94 -29.45
N LEU A 183 45.15 -8.94 -29.21
CA LEU A 183 45.14 -10.29 -29.79
C LEU A 183 43.96 -11.13 -29.25
N SER A 184 42.72 -10.63 -29.35
CA SER A 184 41.51 -11.42 -29.10
C SER A 184 40.45 -11.08 -30.12
N ASN A 185 40.44 -11.87 -31.19
CA ASN A 185 39.48 -11.85 -32.28
C ASN A 185 38.15 -12.47 -31.82
N LYS A 186 37.63 -12.06 -30.65
CA LYS A 186 36.35 -12.53 -30.13
C LYS A 186 35.37 -11.39 -30.24
N SER A 187 34.50 -11.47 -31.24
CA SER A 187 33.41 -10.53 -31.40
C SER A 187 32.49 -10.61 -30.18
N ARG A 188 32.52 -9.58 -29.34
CA ARG A 188 31.65 -9.49 -28.16
C ARG A 188 30.21 -9.33 -28.61
N MET A 189 29.35 -10.23 -28.13
CA MET A 189 27.90 -10.19 -28.37
C MET A 189 27.24 -9.52 -27.18
N VAL A 190 26.38 -8.56 -27.44
CA VAL A 190 25.66 -7.79 -26.42
C VAL A 190 24.16 -7.85 -26.66
N TYR A 191 23.36 -7.64 -25.62
CA TYR A 191 21.91 -7.62 -25.78
C TYR A 191 21.48 -6.51 -26.75
N LYS A 192 20.61 -6.88 -27.69
CA LYS A 192 20.04 -5.96 -28.67
C LYS A 192 18.97 -5.08 -28.06
N GLU A 193 18.22 -5.60 -27.09
CA GLU A 193 17.14 -4.88 -26.45
C GLU A 193 17.66 -3.80 -25.47
N PRO A 194 17.21 -2.54 -25.60
CA PRO A 194 17.54 -1.49 -24.65
C PRO A 194 16.73 -1.63 -23.35
N CYS A 195 17.33 -1.32 -22.19
CA CYS A 195 16.64 -1.46 -20.90
C CYS A 195 15.57 -0.41 -20.63
N GLY A 196 15.55 0.71 -21.36
CA GLY A 196 14.63 1.81 -21.11
C GLY A 196 13.16 1.42 -21.27
N PRO A 197 12.75 0.83 -22.41
CA PRO A 197 11.41 0.28 -22.59
C PRO A 197 11.05 -0.77 -21.54
N VAL A 198 11.97 -1.68 -21.22
CA VAL A 198 11.77 -2.72 -20.20
C VAL A 198 11.47 -2.08 -18.83
N LEU A 199 12.33 -1.15 -18.39
CA LEU A 199 12.16 -0.42 -17.14
C LEU A 199 10.83 0.35 -17.11
N MET A 200 10.45 1.02 -18.20
CA MET A 200 9.18 1.74 -18.31
C MET A 200 7.95 0.82 -18.19
N GLN A 201 8.02 -0.39 -18.72
CA GLN A 201 6.96 -1.39 -18.55
C GLN A 201 6.84 -1.84 -17.10
N TYR A 202 7.96 -2.09 -16.42
CA TYR A 202 7.97 -2.45 -15.00
C TYR A 202 7.45 -1.32 -14.11
N LEU A 203 7.89 -0.08 -14.34
CA LEU A 203 7.38 1.10 -13.62
C LEU A 203 5.87 1.25 -13.79
N ASN A 204 5.36 1.08 -15.02
CA ASN A 204 3.92 1.10 -15.27
C ASN A 204 3.15 0.05 -14.47
N LYS A 205 3.66 -1.19 -14.44
CA LYS A 205 3.06 -2.28 -13.64
C LYS A 205 3.09 -1.96 -12.15
N ILE A 206 4.22 -1.44 -11.65
CA ILE A 206 4.37 -1.02 -10.25
C ILE A 206 3.35 0.07 -9.91
N TYR A 207 3.25 1.15 -10.72
CA TYR A 207 2.27 2.21 -10.50
C TYR A 207 0.83 1.68 -10.50
N SER A 208 0.49 0.81 -11.45
CA SER A 208 -0.84 0.18 -11.50
C SER A 208 -1.12 -0.66 -10.25
N SER A 209 -0.13 -1.41 -9.77
CA SER A 209 -0.26 -2.21 -8.54
C SER A 209 -0.44 -1.33 -7.31
N ILE A 210 0.37 -0.28 -7.15
CA ILE A 210 0.28 0.68 -6.03
C ILE A 210 -1.11 1.32 -6.00
N LEU A 211 -1.59 1.77 -7.16
CA LEU A 211 -2.91 2.38 -7.29
C LEU A 211 -4.01 1.41 -6.88
N GLY A 212 -3.95 0.16 -7.34
CA GLY A 212 -4.88 -0.90 -6.92
C GLY A 212 -4.90 -1.11 -5.41
N VAL A 213 -3.72 -1.16 -4.78
CA VAL A 213 -3.61 -1.30 -3.31
C VAL A 213 -4.21 -0.09 -2.59
N LEU A 214 -3.88 1.13 -3.00
CA LEU A 214 -4.38 2.35 -2.36
C LEU A 214 -5.92 2.46 -2.43
N PHE A 215 -6.52 2.22 -3.60
CA PHE A 215 -7.97 2.23 -3.75
C PHE A 215 -8.64 1.07 -3.03
N GLY A 216 -8.02 -0.12 -3.03
CA GLY A 216 -8.50 -1.27 -2.26
C GLY A 216 -8.56 -0.98 -0.76
N LEU A 217 -7.48 -0.40 -0.20
CA LEU A 217 -7.44 0.02 1.19
C LEU A 217 -8.47 1.12 1.50
N ALA A 218 -8.66 2.09 0.59
CA ALA A 218 -9.67 3.14 0.77
C ALA A 218 -11.09 2.56 0.79
N ALA A 219 -11.39 1.59 -0.07
CA ALA A 219 -12.68 0.90 -0.08
C ALA A 219 -12.92 0.10 1.20
N LEU A 220 -11.90 -0.62 1.70
CA LEU A 220 -11.97 -1.33 2.98
C LEU A 220 -12.16 -0.36 4.15
N ALA A 221 -11.50 0.79 4.11
CA ALA A 221 -11.63 1.83 5.12
C ALA A 221 -13.03 2.47 5.15
N LEU A 222 -13.60 2.74 3.97
CA LEU A 222 -14.98 3.19 3.81
C LEU A 222 -15.98 2.15 4.34
N LEU A 223 -15.79 0.87 4.01
CA LEU A 223 -16.62 -0.22 4.50
C LEU A 223 -16.58 -0.28 6.03
N GLY A 224 -15.39 -0.22 6.64
CA GLY A 224 -15.23 -0.16 8.10
C GLY A 224 -15.92 1.06 8.73
N THR A 225 -15.81 2.23 8.10
CA THR A 225 -16.49 3.47 8.50
C THR A 225 -18.00 3.32 8.50
N VAL A 226 -18.59 2.82 7.41
CA VAL A 226 -20.04 2.61 7.28
C VAL A 226 -20.55 1.59 8.29
N MET A 227 -19.84 0.47 8.46
CA MET A 227 -20.24 -0.54 9.44
C MET A 227 -20.15 -0.02 10.88
N SER A 228 -19.12 0.76 11.20
CA SER A 228 -18.99 1.39 12.53
C SER A 228 -20.11 2.38 12.80
N LEU A 229 -20.43 3.26 11.83
CA LEU A 229 -21.54 4.20 11.95
C LEU A 229 -22.87 3.48 12.19
N ALA A 230 -23.15 2.43 11.43
CA ALA A 230 -24.34 1.61 11.62
C ALA A 230 -24.37 1.01 13.04
N MET A 231 -23.25 0.48 13.54
CA MET A 231 -23.18 -0.07 14.88
C MET A 231 -23.36 1.01 15.96
N ILE A 232 -22.78 2.20 15.81
CA ILE A 232 -22.97 3.35 16.72
C ILE A 232 -24.44 3.76 16.79
N ILE A 233 -25.13 3.87 15.66
CA ILE A 233 -26.55 4.23 15.60
C ILE A 233 -27.38 3.19 16.37
N ARG A 234 -27.10 1.91 16.16
CA ARG A 234 -27.84 0.82 16.80
C ARG A 234 -27.64 0.79 18.33
N VAL A 235 -26.40 0.95 18.80
CA VAL A 235 -26.07 1.06 20.23
C VAL A 235 -26.63 2.36 20.84
N SER A 236 -26.77 3.42 20.03
CA SER A 236 -27.36 4.69 20.49
C SER A 236 -28.87 4.63 20.66
N ALA A 237 -29.54 3.88 19.78
CA ALA A 237 -30.99 3.63 19.86
C ALA A 237 -31.38 2.75 21.07
N THR A 238 -30.53 1.82 21.52
CA THR A 238 -30.80 1.01 22.72
C THR A 238 -30.62 1.80 24.01
N GLY A 239 -29.77 2.84 24.00
CA GLY A 239 -29.57 3.73 25.15
C GLY A 239 -30.64 4.83 25.32
N HIS A 240 -31.52 5.04 24.34
CA HIS A 240 -32.64 5.99 24.43
C HIS A 240 -33.98 5.25 24.45
N SER A 241 -34.55 5.07 25.64
CA SER A 241 -35.98 4.81 25.87
C SER A 241 -36.43 5.70 27.04
N PRO A 242 -37.70 6.13 27.07
CA PRO A 242 -38.14 7.52 26.85
C PRO A 242 -37.97 8.45 28.06
N LEU A 243 -38.15 9.76 27.82
CA LEU A 243 -38.32 10.82 28.83
C LEU A 243 -39.12 10.31 30.05
N PRO A 244 -38.81 10.76 31.28
CA PRO A 244 -39.56 10.34 32.45
C PRO A 244 -41.02 10.72 32.26
N THR A 245 -41.89 9.71 32.17
CA THR A 245 -43.33 9.90 32.30
C THR A 245 -43.56 10.45 33.70
N PHE A 246 -43.72 11.77 33.82
CA PHE A 246 -44.28 12.39 35.01
C PHE A 246 -45.71 11.84 35.14
N GLY A 247 -45.88 10.81 35.96
CA GLY A 247 -47.19 10.35 36.39
C GLY A 247 -47.81 11.47 37.21
N VAL A 248 -48.76 12.20 36.62
CA VAL A 248 -49.65 13.07 37.38
C VAL A 248 -50.48 12.17 38.28
N SER A 249 -50.10 12.11 39.56
CA SER A 249 -50.90 11.48 40.61
C SER A 249 -52.17 12.30 40.79
N TYR A 250 -53.25 11.87 40.16
CA TYR A 250 -54.56 12.47 40.34
C TYR A 250 -55.13 11.99 41.69
N ILE A 251 -55.01 12.82 42.72
CA ILE A 251 -55.67 12.61 44.01
C ILE A 251 -57.09 13.15 43.87
N PRO A 252 -58.13 12.30 43.86
CA PRO A 252 -59.50 12.79 43.79
C PRO A 252 -59.88 13.47 45.12
N PRO A 253 -60.58 14.61 45.07
CA PRO A 253 -60.97 15.33 46.27
C PRO A 253 -62.12 14.62 47.02
N LYS A 254 -62.00 14.57 48.35
CA LYS A 254 -63.03 14.06 49.26
C LYS A 254 -64.17 15.07 49.38
N TYR A 255 -65.28 14.82 48.71
CA TYR A 255 -66.57 15.38 49.11
C TYR A 255 -67.68 14.35 48.88
N SER A 256 -68.12 13.73 49.98
CA SER A 256 -69.44 13.08 50.13
C SER A 256 -69.59 12.51 51.54
N VAL A 257 -69.60 13.39 52.55
CA VAL A 257 -70.19 13.04 53.85
C VAL A 257 -70.90 14.27 54.41
N LEU A 258 -71.97 14.72 53.76
CA LEU A 258 -72.85 15.76 54.33
C LEU A 258 -74.34 15.63 53.92
N GLU A 259 -74.79 14.45 53.49
CA GLU A 259 -76.19 14.26 53.08
C GLU A 259 -76.88 13.02 53.71
N LYS A 260 -76.53 12.70 54.96
CA LYS A 260 -77.20 11.62 55.72
C LYS A 260 -77.73 12.01 57.10
N ASN A 261 -78.08 13.28 57.30
CA ASN A 261 -78.80 13.73 58.51
C ASN A 261 -80.02 14.61 58.18
N ILE A 262 -80.89 14.14 57.28
CA ILE A 262 -82.29 14.57 57.24
C ILE A 262 -83.16 13.33 57.10
N LYS A 263 -83.54 12.75 58.23
CA LYS A 263 -84.84 12.14 58.49
C LYS A 263 -85.04 12.02 60.00
#